data_AF-A0A1G4TSP2-F1
#
_entry.id   AF-A0A1G4TSP2-F1
#
_cell.length_a   1.000
_cell.length_b   1.000
_cell.length_c   1.000
_cell.angle_alpha   90.00
_cell.angle_beta   90.00
_cell.angle_gamma   90.00
#
_symmetry.space_group_name_H-M   'P 1'
#
loop_
_entity.id
_entity.type
_entity.pdbx_description
1 polymer ?
#
loop_
_entity_poly.entity_id
_entity_poly.type
_entity_poly.pdbx_seq_one_letter_code
_entity_poly.pdbx_strand_id
1 'polypeptide(L)'
;MKFSEPVRAAEGLTSYARVRRVQWGPLVLSIVEGLLGLVGVVLLILFFRYGSFEKAGLNIDQGIGWLKDQISEQASGRISA
;
A
#
# COMPACT_ATOMS: atom_id res chain seq x y z
N MET A 1 5.16 14.90 -67.50
CA MET A 1 4.36 14.48 -66.34
C MET A 1 5.20 13.51 -65.53
N LYS A 2 5.64 13.92 -64.32
CA LYS A 2 6.37 13.05 -63.39
C LYS A 2 5.42 12.74 -62.25
N PHE A 3 5.02 11.48 -62.14
CA PHE A 3 4.38 10.95 -60.93
C PHE A 3 5.48 10.64 -59.93
N SER A 4 5.57 11.47 -58.90
CA SER A 4 6.35 11.18 -57.70
C SER A 4 5.38 10.54 -56.72
N GLU A 5 5.49 9.23 -56.53
CA GLU A 5 4.69 8.46 -55.59
C GLU A 5 4.67 9.14 -54.21
N PRO A 6 3.52 9.18 -53.50
CA PRO A 6 3.56 9.52 -52.10
C PRO A 6 4.33 8.41 -51.41
N VAL A 7 5.51 8.73 -50.89
CA VAL A 7 6.26 7.89 -49.95
C VAL A 7 5.29 7.52 -48.85
N ARG A 8 4.78 6.28 -48.89
CA ARG A 8 4.00 5.69 -47.80
C ARG A 8 4.88 5.79 -46.56
N ALA A 9 4.55 6.74 -45.69
CA ALA A 9 5.08 6.76 -44.35
C ALA A 9 4.78 5.38 -43.75
N ALA A 10 5.79 4.72 -43.23
CA ALA A 10 5.63 3.45 -42.55
C ALA A 10 4.76 3.67 -41.30
N GLU A 11 3.45 3.54 -41.45
CA GLU A 11 2.46 3.43 -40.39
C GLU A 11 2.76 2.15 -39.60
N GLY A 12 3.75 2.18 -38.72
CA GLY A 12 4.14 0.98 -37.97
C GLY A 12 5.38 1.08 -37.10
N LEU A 13 6.22 2.11 -37.25
CA LEU A 13 7.46 2.24 -36.48
C LEU A 13 7.38 3.23 -35.31
N THR A 14 6.25 3.91 -35.11
CA THR A 14 6.06 4.88 -34.00
C THR A 14 5.24 4.33 -32.85
N SER A 15 4.73 3.09 -32.93
CA SER A 15 4.22 2.41 -31.74
C SER A 15 5.39 1.85 -30.92
N TYR A 16 6.22 2.75 -30.40
CA TYR A 16 6.93 2.48 -29.16
C TYR A 16 5.84 2.18 -28.14
N ALA A 17 5.58 0.90 -27.91
CA ALA A 17 4.75 0.44 -26.81
C ALA A 17 5.20 1.26 -25.61
N ARG A 18 4.33 2.15 -25.11
CA ARG A 18 4.65 3.03 -23.99
C ARG A 18 4.99 2.09 -22.84
N VAL A 19 6.29 1.85 -22.62
CA VAL A 19 6.77 1.06 -21.50
C VAL A 19 6.42 1.90 -20.29
N ARG A 20 5.24 1.63 -19.73
CA ARG A 20 4.77 2.19 -18.47
C ARG A 20 5.71 1.63 -17.43
N ARG A 21 6.86 2.29 -17.25
CA ARG A 21 7.76 2.03 -16.13
C ARG A 21 6.87 2.13 -14.90
N VAL A 22 6.67 1.00 -14.23
CA VAL A 22 5.98 0.95 -12.95
C VAL A 22 6.80 1.87 -12.04
N GLN A 23 6.30 3.07 -11.83
CA GLN A 23 6.94 4.02 -10.93
C GLN A 23 6.61 3.52 -9.53
N TRP A 24 7.56 2.82 -8.93
CA TRP A 24 7.45 2.25 -7.59
C TRP A 24 7.23 3.33 -6.51
N GLY A 25 7.75 4.55 -6.73
CA GLY A 25 7.57 5.69 -5.81
C GLY A 25 6.10 5.99 -5.50
N PRO A 26 5.26 6.32 -6.52
CA PRO A 26 3.82 6.53 -6.32
C PRO A 26 3.12 5.33 -5.67
N LEU A 27 3.52 4.11 -6.03
CA LEU A 27 2.93 2.89 -5.46
C LEU A 27 3.18 2.78 -3.95
N VAL A 28 4.43 2.96 -3.51
CA VAL A 28 4.80 2.93 -2.10
C VAL A 28 4.09 4.05 -1.34
N LEU A 29 4.01 5.24 -1.93
CA LEU A 29 3.36 6.39 -1.30
C LEU A 29 1.86 6.14 -1.12
N SER A 30 1.19 5.57 -2.13
CA SER A 30 -0.23 5.18 -2.02
C SER A 30 -0.47 4.08 -0.97
N ILE A 31 0.46 3.13 -0.81
CA ILE A 31 0.35 2.11 0.23
C ILE A 31 0.47 2.74 1.62
N VAL A 32 1.47 3.61 1.82
CA VAL A 32 1.66 4.32 3.10
C VAL A 32 0.47 5.21 3.42
N GLU A 33 -0.04 5.95 2.43
CA GLU A 33 -1.22 6.79 2.58
C GLU A 33 -2.47 5.97 2.93
N GLY A 34 -2.67 4.83 2.27
CA GLY A 34 -3.76 3.90 2.60
C GLY A 34 -3.64 3.34 4.02
N LEU A 35 -2.43 3.00 4.46
CA LEU A 35 -2.18 2.52 5.83
C LEU A 35 -2.44 3.62 6.86
N LEU A 36 -1.96 4.85 6.62
CA LEU A 36 -2.20 5.99 7.51
C LEU A 36 -3.70 6.33 7.57
N GLY A 37 -4.40 6.27 6.44
CA GLY A 37 -5.86 6.44 6.39
C GLY A 37 -6.59 5.39 7.22
N LEU A 38 -6.19 4.12 7.11
CA LEU A 38 -6.77 3.03 7.88
C LEU A 38 -6.53 3.21 9.39
N VAL A 39 -5.31 3.58 9.79
CA VAL A 39 -5.00 3.91 11.19
C VAL A 39 -5.88 5.06 11.69
N GLY A 40 -6.04 6.12 10.88
CA GLY A 40 -6.92 7.23 11.20
C GLY A 40 -8.38 6.81 11.42
N VAL A 41 -8.92 5.95 10.55
CA VAL A 41 -10.29 5.42 10.69
C VAL A 41 -10.45 4.59 11.96
N VAL A 42 -9.49 3.73 12.29
CA VAL A 42 -9.52 2.94 13.53
C VAL A 42 -9.51 3.85 14.76
N LEU A 43 -8.67 4.89 14.77
CA LEU A 43 -8.64 5.88 15.86
C LEU A 43 -9.96 6.63 15.97
N LEU A 44 -10.60 7.00 14.86
CA LEU A 44 -11.92 7.63 14.88
C LEU A 44 -12.99 6.71 15.45
N ILE A 45 -13.00 5.42 15.06
CA ILE A 45 -13.95 4.43 15.61
C ILE A 45 -13.76 4.29 17.13
N LEU A 46 -12.51 4.18 17.58
CA LEU A 46 -12.20 4.07 19.00
C LEU A 46 -12.56 5.36 19.76
N PHE A 47 -12.34 6.52 19.15
CA PHE A 47 -12.74 7.80 19.70
C PHE A 47 -14.26 7.90 19.87
N PHE A 48 -15.04 7.55 18.84
CA PHE A 48 -16.51 7.51 18.93
C PHE A 48 -17.00 6.49 19.98
N ARG A 49 -16.31 5.37 20.15
CA ARG A 49 -16.69 4.31 21.09
C ARG A 49 -16.37 4.66 22.54
N TYR A 50 -15.20 5.22 22.81
CA TYR A 50 -14.71 5.46 24.17
C TYR A 50 -14.83 6.91 24.64
N GLY A 51 -15.08 7.84 23.72
CA GLY A 51 -15.21 9.28 24.00
C GLY A 51 -13.92 9.95 24.47
N SER A 52 -12.81 9.22 24.57
CA SER A 52 -11.51 9.72 25.01
C SER A 52 -10.38 8.95 24.34
N PHE A 53 -9.37 9.69 23.88
CA PHE A 53 -8.14 9.13 23.30
C PHE A 53 -7.33 8.31 24.30
N GLU A 54 -7.40 8.62 25.59
CA GLU A 54 -6.66 7.91 26.64
C GLU A 54 -7.16 6.46 26.78
N LYS A 55 -8.48 6.27 26.80
CA LYS A 55 -9.10 4.93 26.84
C LYS A 55 -8.92 4.17 25.53
N ALA A 56 -8.92 4.87 24.40
CA ALA A 56 -8.62 4.28 23.11
C ALA A 56 -7.17 3.76 23.07
N GLY A 57 -6.22 4.56 23.54
CA GLY A 57 -4.80 4.21 23.65
C GLY A 57 -4.58 2.98 24.52
N LEU A 58 -5.18 2.95 25.72
CA LEU A 58 -5.08 1.80 26.62
C LEU A 58 -5.58 0.49 25.99
N ASN A 59 -6.68 0.53 25.23
CA ASN A 59 -7.19 -0.65 24.54
C ASN A 59 -6.29 -1.09 23.38
N ILE A 60 -5.70 -0.14 22.65
CA ILE A 60 -4.72 -0.45 21.60
C ILE A 60 -3.48 -1.10 22.22
N ASP A 61 -2.94 -0.52 23.30
CA ASP A 61 -1.75 -1.02 23.99
C ASP A 61 -1.96 -2.43 24.53
N GLN A 62 -3.14 -2.71 25.11
CA GLN A 62 -3.51 -4.06 25.54
C GLN A 62 -3.58 -5.05 24.38
N GLY A 63 -4.18 -4.64 23.25
CA GLY A 63 -4.23 -5.46 22.05
C GLY A 63 -2.86 -5.75 21.45
N ILE A 64 -1.97 -4.76 21.40
CA ILE A 64 -0.59 -4.91 20.93
C ILE A 64 0.21 -5.81 21.87
N GLY A 65 0.06 -5.63 23.19
CA GLY A 65 0.69 -6.49 24.20
C GLY A 65 0.34 -7.97 23.99
N TRP A 66 -0.96 -8.28 23.87
CA TRP A 66 -1.42 -9.64 23.59
C TRP A 66 -0.88 -10.21 22.27
N LEU A 67 -0.85 -9.39 21.22
CA LEU A 67 -0.32 -9.81 19.91
C LEU A 67 1.18 -10.11 19.98
N LYS A 68 1.94 -9.29 20.72
CA LYS A 68 3.38 -9.49 20.95
C LYS A 68 3.64 -10.79 21.71
N ASP A 69 2.83 -11.07 22.73
CA ASP A 69 2.95 -12.31 23.50
C ASP A 69 2.68 -13.53 22.62
N GLN A 70 1.62 -13.51 21.82
CA GLN A 70 1.30 -14.55 20.83
C GLN A 70 2.43 -14.80 19.81
N ILE A 71 3.02 -13.71 19.28
CA ILE A 71 4.13 -13.82 18.33
C ILE A 71 5.37 -14.42 19.01
N SER A 72 5.64 -14.02 20.26
CA SER A 72 6.76 -14.56 21.03
C SER A 72 6.60 -16.05 21.33
N GLU A 73 5.37 -16.47 21.64
CA GLU A 73 5.04 -17.86 21.92
C GLU A 73 5.13 -18.73 20.66
N GLN A 74 4.64 -18.25 19.51
CA GLN A 74 4.84 -18.93 18.23
C GLN A 74 6.30 -18.96 17.77
N ALA A 75 7.07 -17.91 18.04
CA ALA A 75 8.50 -17.89 17.74
C ALA A 75 9.26 -18.91 18.61
N SER A 76 8.90 -19.04 19.89
CA SER A 76 9.52 -20.02 20.80
C SER A 76 9.12 -21.46 20.45
N GLY A 77 7.85 -21.71 20.09
CA GLY A 77 7.38 -23.04 19.70
C GLY A 77 8.00 -23.57 18.40
N ARG A 78 8.49 -22.68 17.52
CA ARG A 78 9.23 -23.04 16.30
C ARG A 78 10.71 -23.37 16.52
N ILE A 79 11.30 -23.03 17.67
CA ILE A 79 12.71 -23.32 17.99
C ILE A 79 12.84 -24.67 18.71
N SER A 80 11.75 -25.19 19.28
CA SER A 80 11.72 -26.46 20.03
C SER A 80 11.19 -27.67 19.24
N ALA A 81 10.88 -27.51 17.95
CA ALA A 81 10.50 -28.58 17.02
C ALA A 81 11.64 -28.83 16.02
#